data_AF-A0A7S7RDY3-F1
#
_entry.id   AF-A0A7S7RDY3-F1
#
_cell.length_a   1.000
_cell.length_b   1.000
_cell.length_c   1.000
_cell.angle_alpha   90.00
_cell.angle_beta   90.00
_cell.angle_gamma   90.00
#
_symmetry.space_group_name_H-M   'P 1'
#
loop_
_entity.id
_entity.type
_entity.pdbx_description
1 polymer ?
#
loop_
_entity_poly.entity_id
_entity_poly.type
_entity_poly.pdbx_seq_one_letter_code
_entity_poly.pdbx_strand_id
1 'polypeptide(L)' 'MVVDGIAGPTTLSKIEELIKLSNKGPFPDVPKNHWASEAIETVKEAGIMNGFADGTFKPNEPVTRAQLATVVANIFKNKF' A
#
# COMPACT_ATOMS: atom_id res chain seq x y z
N MET A 1 -46.05 -14.99 -10.72
CA MET A 1 -44.96 -14.36 -11.51
C MET A 1 -44.65 -13.04 -10.84
N VAL A 2 -43.83 -13.06 -9.80
CA VAL A 2 -43.20 -11.84 -9.27
C VAL A 2 -41.78 -11.92 -9.77
N VAL A 3 -41.52 -11.09 -10.78
CA VAL A 3 -40.17 -10.75 -11.22
C VAL A 3 -39.50 -10.03 -10.05
N ASP A 4 -38.30 -10.46 -9.67
CA ASP A 4 -37.12 -9.59 -9.62
C ASP A 4 -35.97 -10.33 -8.92
N GLY A 5 -34.97 -10.68 -9.73
CA GLY A 5 -33.64 -10.93 -9.23
C GLY A 5 -32.97 -9.63 -8.78
N ILE A 6 -31.68 -9.77 -8.44
CA ILE A 6 -30.71 -8.69 -8.21
C ILE A 6 -30.73 -8.05 -6.80
N ALA A 7 -30.75 -8.86 -5.74
CA ALA A 7 -30.06 -8.45 -4.50
C ALA A 7 -28.55 -8.71 -4.64
N GLY A 8 -27.90 -7.95 -5.53
CA GLY A 8 -26.45 -7.75 -5.45
C GLY A 8 -26.10 -7.02 -4.14
N PRO A 9 -24.81 -6.97 -3.72
CA PRO A 9 -24.41 -6.35 -2.47
C PRO A 9 -25.06 -4.97 -2.32
N THR A 10 -25.89 -4.83 -1.29
CA THR A 10 -26.70 -3.66 -1.00
C THR A 10 -25.79 -2.42 -1.03
N THR A 11 -26.20 -1.35 -1.70
CA THR A 11 -25.41 -0.12 -1.97
C THR A 11 -24.60 0.40 -0.78
N LEU A 12 -25.06 0.19 0.45
CA LEU A 12 -24.35 0.53 1.68
C LEU A 12 -23.03 -0.24 1.89
N SER A 13 -23.01 -1.55 1.63
CA SER A 13 -21.78 -2.35 1.78
C SER A 13 -20.72 -1.93 0.76
N LYS A 14 -21.16 -1.52 -0.44
CA LYS A 14 -20.24 -1.01 -1.47
C LYS A 14 -19.68 0.36 -1.08
N ILE A 15 -20.50 1.24 -0.52
CA ILE A 15 -20.06 2.56 -0.05
C ILE A 15 -19.02 2.43 1.07
N GLU A 16 -19.24 1.54 2.04
CA GLU A 16 -18.27 1.27 3.10
C GLU A 16 -16.93 0.74 2.57
N GLU A 17 -16.96 -0.14 1.57
CA GLU A 17 -15.76 -0.65 0.90
C GLU A 17 -14.98 0.47 0.21
N LEU A 18 -15.67 1.37 -0.50
CA LEU A 18 -15.06 2.51 -1.19
C LEU A 18 -14.41 3.49 -0.20
N ILE A 19 -15.05 3.75 0.94
CA ILE A 19 -14.50 4.62 2.00
C ILE A 19 -13.24 3.98 2.60
N LYS A 20 -13.27 2.67 2.88
CA LYS A 20 -12.09 1.93 3.38
C LYS A 20 -10.94 1.99 2.38
N LEU A 21 -11.23 1.89 1.09
CA LEU A 21 -10.21 1.96 0.05
C LEU A 21 -9.61 3.38 -0.09
N SER A 22 -10.44 4.42 -0.01
CA SER A 22 -10.00 5.83 -0.08
C SER A 22 -9.03 6.22 1.06
N ASN A 23 -9.23 5.63 2.24
CA ASN A 23 -8.40 5.86 3.43
C ASN A 23 -7.26 4.85 3.61
N LYS A 24 -7.03 3.97 2.65
CA LYS A 24 -5.95 2.98 2.70
C LYS A 24 -4.60 3.66 2.41
N GLY A 25 -3.60 3.41 3.24
CA GLY A 25 -2.24 3.85 2.99
C GLY A 25 -1.48 2.93 2.03
N PRO A 26 -0.21 3.25 1.69
CA PRO A 26 0.56 2.52 0.68
C PRO A 26 0.87 1.06 1.07
N PHE A 27 0.84 0.76 2.37
CA PHE A 27 1.00 -0.58 2.94
C PHE A 27 0.01 -0.80 4.10
N PRO A 28 -0.33 -2.05 4.46
CA PRO A 28 -1.27 -2.35 5.54
C PRO A 28 -0.85 -1.80 6.91
N ASP A 29 0.45 -1.70 7.16
CA ASP A 29 1.07 -1.21 8.39
C ASP A 29 1.56 0.25 8.29
N VAL A 30 1.23 0.93 7.18
CA VAL A 30 1.50 2.36 6.97
C VAL A 30 0.16 3.06 6.77
N PRO A 31 -0.49 3.55 7.84
CA PRO A 31 -1.70 4.35 7.73
C PRO A 31 -1.49 5.59 6.86
N LYS A 32 -2.53 6.05 6.16
CA LYS A 32 -2.47 7.23 5.28
C LYS A 32 -2.05 8.51 6.02
N ASN A 33 -2.36 8.61 7.31
CA ASN A 33 -1.97 9.73 8.17
C ASN A 33 -0.59 9.54 8.85
N HIS A 34 0.13 8.46 8.54
CA HIS A 34 1.49 8.28 9.02
C HIS A 34 2.39 9.35 8.40
N TRP A 35 3.27 9.95 9.20
CA TRP A 35 4.13 11.07 8.75
C TRP A 35 4.99 10.71 7.52
N ALA A 36 5.38 9.44 7.39
CA ALA A 36 6.18 8.94 6.27
C ALA A 36 5.34 8.40 5.09
N SER A 37 4.00 8.43 5.16
CA SER A 37 3.13 7.76 4.18
C SER A 37 3.46 8.18 2.74
N GLU A 38 3.54 9.49 2.49
CA GLU A 38 3.84 10.03 1.16
C GLU A 38 5.24 9.64 0.66
N ALA A 39 6.25 9.70 1.53
CA ALA A 39 7.61 9.30 1.19
C ALA A 39 7.70 7.81 0.86
N ILE A 40 6.99 6.96 1.62
CA ILE A 40 6.92 5.52 1.44
C ILE A 40 6.21 5.17 0.12
N GLU A 41 5.12 5.88 -0.19
CA GLU A 41 4.40 5.74 -1.45
C GLU A 41 5.30 6.10 -2.63
N THR A 42 6.02 7.22 -2.55
CA THR A 42 6.95 7.67 -3.60
C THR A 42 8.03 6.64 -3.89
N VAL A 43 8.69 6.09 -2.87
CA VAL A 43 9.76 5.09 -3.09
C VAL A 43 9.23 3.75 -3.58
N LYS A 44 7.98 3.42 -3.27
CA LYS A 44 7.28 2.24 -3.78
C LYS A 44 6.94 2.39 -5.25
N GLU A 45 6.34 3.51 -5.63
CA GLU A 45 6.01 3.81 -7.03
C GLU A 45 7.26 3.90 -7.89
N ALA A 46 8.34 4.45 -7.33
CA ALA A 46 9.64 4.47 -7.97
C ALA A 46 10.34 3.10 -8.01
N GLY A 47 9.73 2.02 -7.48
CA GLY A 47 10.31 0.67 -7.45
C GLY A 47 11.58 0.53 -6.60
N ILE A 48 11.88 1.51 -5.76
CA ILE A 48 13.09 1.56 -4.91
C ILE A 48 12.89 0.68 -3.68
N MET A 49 11.69 0.72 -3.06
CA MET A 49 11.33 -0.10 -1.90
C MET A 49 9.96 -0.74 -2.09
N ASN A 50 9.89 -2.08 -2.14
CA ASN A 50 8.65 -2.81 -2.41
C ASN A 50 7.97 -3.38 -1.15
N GLY A 51 8.55 -3.16 0.03
CA GLY A 51 8.12 -3.81 1.27
C GLY A 51 8.59 -5.27 1.37
N PHE A 52 7.96 -6.02 2.26
CA PHE A 52 8.28 -7.40 2.58
C PHE A 52 7.31 -8.37 1.90
N ALA A 53 7.66 -9.66 1.91
CA ALA A 53 6.85 -10.71 1.28
C ALA A 53 5.46 -10.88 1.91
N ASP A 54 5.28 -10.45 3.16
CA ASP A 54 3.98 -10.41 3.86
C ASP A 54 3.12 -9.19 3.47
N GLY A 55 3.64 -8.32 2.59
CA GLY A 55 2.97 -7.12 2.12
C GLY A 55 3.11 -5.91 3.04
N THR A 56 3.94 -5.98 4.09
CA THR A 56 4.20 -4.85 5.02
C THR A 56 5.39 -3.99 4.59
N PHE A 57 5.53 -2.79 5.16
CA PHE A 57 6.70 -1.92 4.97
C PHE A 57 7.63 -1.88 6.19
N LYS A 58 7.07 -2.09 7.38
CA LYS A 58 7.73 -2.06 8.69
C LYS A 58 8.39 -0.71 9.00
N PRO A 59 7.63 0.41 8.99
CA PRO A 59 8.19 1.77 9.05
C PRO A 59 8.95 2.10 10.34
N ASN A 60 8.72 1.34 11.42
CA ASN A 60 9.32 1.54 12.74
C ASN A 60 10.43 0.52 13.04
N GLU A 61 10.69 -0.44 12.17
CA GLU A 61 11.77 -1.40 12.35
C GLU A 61 13.11 -0.80 11.87
N PRO A 62 14.23 -1.11 12.55
CA PRO A 62 15.54 -0.66 12.10
C PRO A 62 15.90 -1.30 10.76
N VAL A 63 16.49 -0.49 9.88
CA VAL A 63 16.99 -0.97 8.59
C VAL A 63 18.32 -1.70 8.77
N THR A 64 18.41 -2.92 8.24
CA THR A 64 19.66 -3.68 8.18
C THR A 64 20.59 -3.17 7.08
N ARG A 65 21.89 -3.44 7.21
CA ARG A 65 22.88 -3.10 6.17
C ARG A 65 22.56 -3.73 4.81
N ALA A 66 22.05 -4.96 4.80
CA ALA A 66 21.65 -5.65 3.58
C ALA A 66 20.47 -4.95 2.90
N GLN A 67 19.43 -4.58 3.66
CA GLN A 67 18.29 -3.83 3.13
C GLN A 67 18.73 -2.48 2.57
N LEU A 68 19.58 -1.74 3.28
CA LEU A 68 20.12 -0.47 2.77
C LEU A 68 20.87 -0.67 1.44
N ALA A 69 21.71 -1.71 1.34
CA ALA A 69 22.42 -2.01 0.10
C ALA A 69 21.46 -2.31 -1.06
N THR A 70 20.37 -3.04 -0.80
CA THR A 70 19.31 -3.28 -1.79
C THR A 70 18.64 -1.98 -2.24
N VAL A 71 18.29 -1.09 -1.31
CA VAL A 71 17.71 0.22 -1.63
C VAL A 71 18.63 1.01 -2.56
N VAL A 72 19.91 1.08 -2.21
CA VAL A 72 20.93 1.77 -3.02
C VAL A 72 21.04 1.14 -4.41
N ALA A 73 21.10 -0.19 -4.50
CA ALA A 73 21.17 -0.88 -5.80
C ALA A 73 19.94 -0.58 -6.68
N ASN A 74 18.73 -0.53 -6.10
CA ASN A 74 17.51 -0.21 -6.84
C ASN A 74 17.50 1.24 -7.32
N ILE A 75 18.02 2.20 -6.53
CA ILE A 75 18.16 3.60 -6.96
C ILE A 75 19.01 3.69 -8.23
N PHE A 76 20.14 2.98 -8.28
CA PHE A 76 21.00 2.97 -9.46
C PHE A 76 20.32 2.31 -10.66
N LYS A 77 19.59 1.21 -10.45
CA LYS A 77 18.87 0.51 -11.51
C LYS A 77 17.73 1.33 -12.14
N ASN A 78 17.07 2.19 -11.36
CA ASN A 78 15.91 2.94 -11.85
C ASN A 78 16.27 4.32 -12.42
N LYS A 79 17.53 4.74 -12.34
CA LYS A 79 18.02 6.02 -12.88
C LYS A 79 18.88 5.90 -14.14
N PHE A 80 19.23 4.69 -14.56
CA PHE A 80 20.07 4.39 -15.72
C PHE A 80 19.56 3.13 -16.44
#